data_AF-A0A1B0A2T3-F1
#
_entry.id   AF-A0A1B0A2T3-F1
#
_cell.length_a   1.000
_cell.length_b   1.000
_cell.length_c   1.000
_cell.angle_alpha   90.00
_cell.angle_beta   90.00
_cell.angle_gamma   90.00
#
_symmetry.space_group_name_H-M   'P 1'
#
loop_
_entity.id
_entity.type
_entity.pdbx_description
1 polymer ?
#
loop_
_entity_poly.entity_id
_entity_poly.type
_entity_poly.pdbx_seq_one_letter_code
_entity_poly.pdbx_strand_id
1 'polypeptide(L)'
;MKWNSIDHLILLEMEHRSFLNSQRLVLITYRADGSRNCPDCRFVFVSMEKVFLNFEENYISSGKANELRAKMQSYEIELEELRDQLSESEKNFLFMQQQYTVSNETVHKLTKELNHIKTDREATCLAIHKEELHDFQKECRNMSTCVQSSFSIMQSNYRDIQREMERIRELTDQCYVAMKLNEYSQECDETSSLCVKEEFHDYGVIVKRYPLDKLIYPLIDNIYALASTMNVKITVNDIHEVLKIDCNSGTAPGTVCLQVQFKRIKARNKFLNNQRKLKKCEIYGSVSIYEYKESDVKNSLYHYAKAQLKSYGFAAVFAQKGQIMAIYDRKTANKPIRIHSKKQVDRLVKQYNKYLRRSIKIQDQCKQCNDDDDGGGGGINDSFQGEDNSLIYTLSMQYNRTESICIYEELFDK
;
A
#
# COMPACT_ATOMS: atom_id res chain seq x y z
N MET A 1 0.20 -17.15 -38.16
CA MET A 1 1.52 -17.73 -37.84
C MET A 1 1.85 -18.79 -38.89
N LYS A 2 2.82 -18.53 -39.76
CA LYS A 2 3.32 -19.51 -40.74
C LYS A 2 4.47 -20.26 -40.07
N TRP A 3 4.27 -21.54 -39.78
CA TRP A 3 5.33 -22.42 -39.29
C TRP A 3 6.17 -22.88 -40.48
N ASN A 4 7.49 -22.68 -40.39
CA ASN A 4 8.45 -22.99 -41.46
C ASN A 4 8.70 -24.49 -41.55
N SER A 5 8.53 -25.02 -42.76
CA SER A 5 8.64 -26.43 -43.17
C SER A 5 10.08 -27.01 -43.16
N ILE A 6 11.04 -26.36 -42.48
CA ILE A 6 12.47 -26.67 -42.60
C ILE A 6 12.92 -27.68 -41.54
N ASP A 7 12.32 -27.67 -40.34
CA ASP A 7 12.79 -28.52 -39.23
C ASP A 7 12.41 -30.00 -39.39
N HIS A 8 11.37 -30.31 -40.17
CA HIS A 8 10.99 -31.70 -40.46
C HIS A 8 11.90 -32.39 -41.50
N LEU A 9 12.61 -31.63 -42.34
CA LEU A 9 13.54 -32.19 -43.32
C LEU A 9 14.86 -32.65 -42.68
N ILE A 10 15.29 -32.00 -41.60
CA ILE A 10 16.55 -32.32 -40.92
C ILE A 10 16.45 -33.62 -40.11
N LEU A 11 15.27 -33.94 -39.57
CA LEU A 11 15.05 -35.18 -38.80
C LEU A 11 14.96 -36.43 -39.69
N LEU A 12 14.35 -36.34 -40.88
CA LEU A 12 14.31 -37.45 -41.85
C LEU A 12 15.69 -37.75 -42.46
N GLU A 13 16.57 -36.75 -42.58
CA GLU A 13 17.92 -36.93 -43.13
C GLU A 13 18.88 -37.63 -42.15
N MET A 14 18.62 -37.57 -40.84
CA MET A 14 19.44 -38.22 -39.82
C MET A 14 19.11 -39.71 -39.64
N GLU A 15 17.87 -40.15 -39.84
CA GLU A 15 17.50 -41.57 -39.78
C GLU A 15 17.92 -42.34 -41.03
N HIS A 16 17.97 -41.70 -42.20
CA HIS A 16 18.45 -42.35 -43.43
C HIS A 16 19.97 -42.63 -43.42
N ARG A 17 20.75 -41.88 -42.59
CA ARG A 17 22.21 -42.06 -42.46
C ARG A 17 22.62 -43.17 -41.50
N SER A 18 21.77 -43.57 -40.55
CA SER A 18 22.11 -44.63 -39.59
C SER A 18 21.90 -46.03 -40.17
N PHE A 19 21.03 -46.20 -41.17
CA PHE A 19 20.76 -47.50 -41.79
C PHE A 19 21.79 -47.92 -42.87
N LEU A 20 22.52 -46.97 -43.45
CA LEU A 20 23.47 -47.24 -44.55
C LEU A 20 24.89 -47.63 -44.11
N ASN A 21 25.15 -47.74 -42.80
CA ASN A 21 26.49 -47.99 -42.27
C ASN A 21 26.85 -49.48 -42.01
N SER A 22 26.03 -50.46 -42.41
CA SER A 22 26.38 -51.88 -42.23
C SER A 22 26.47 -52.75 -43.49
N GLN A 23 26.06 -52.26 -44.66
CA GLN A 23 26.43 -52.88 -45.94
C GLN A 23 26.55 -51.77 -47.00
N ARG A 24 27.77 -51.47 -47.44
CA ARG A 24 28.03 -50.63 -48.62
C ARG A 24 27.60 -51.41 -49.88
N LEU A 25 26.30 -51.43 -50.15
CA LEU A 25 25.79 -51.68 -51.49
C LEU A 25 25.94 -50.38 -52.28
N VAL A 26 27.04 -50.26 -53.02
CA VAL A 26 27.21 -49.20 -54.01
C VAL A 26 26.29 -49.53 -55.18
N LEU A 27 25.12 -48.90 -55.22
CA LEU A 27 24.20 -49.00 -56.34
C LEU A 27 24.81 -48.25 -57.53
N ILE A 28 25.53 -48.95 -58.41
CA ILE A 28 26.05 -48.36 -59.66
C ILE A 28 24.88 -48.31 -60.66
N THR A 29 24.28 -47.14 -60.82
CA THR A 29 23.29 -46.90 -61.87
C THR A 29 24.00 -46.78 -63.22
N TYR A 30 23.79 -47.76 -64.10
CA TYR A 30 24.31 -47.71 -65.46
C TYR A 30 23.47 -46.77 -66.30
N ARG A 31 24.09 -45.69 -66.78
CA ARG A 31 23.58 -44.90 -67.90
C ARG A 31 24.22 -45.39 -69.20
N ALA A 32 23.41 -45.59 -70.24
CA ALA A 32 23.82 -46.15 -71.53
C ALA A 32 24.62 -45.18 -72.40
N ASP A 33 24.63 -43.91 -72.01
CA ASP A 33 25.46 -42.82 -72.48
C ASP A 33 26.86 -42.98 -71.87
N GLY A 34 27.82 -43.51 -72.64
CA GLY A 34 29.19 -43.92 -72.22
C GLY A 34 30.12 -42.84 -71.64
N SER A 35 29.60 -41.91 -70.85
CA SER A 35 30.32 -40.94 -70.03
C SER A 35 31.04 -41.64 -68.88
N ARG A 36 32.35 -41.37 -68.73
CA ARG A 36 33.17 -41.86 -67.60
C ARG A 36 33.06 -41.00 -66.34
N ASN A 37 32.17 -40.00 -66.36
CA ASN A 37 32.01 -39.04 -65.27
C ASN A 37 30.79 -39.41 -64.42
N CYS A 38 30.97 -39.42 -63.11
CA CYS A 38 29.86 -39.57 -62.16
C CYS A 38 28.82 -38.45 -62.37
N PRO A 39 27.51 -38.74 -62.48
CA PRO A 39 26.50 -37.70 -62.66
C PRO A 39 26.37 -36.77 -61.44
N ASP A 40 26.57 -37.30 -60.23
CA ASP A 40 26.38 -36.51 -58.99
C ASP A 40 27.59 -35.66 -58.64
N CYS A 41 28.81 -36.19 -58.78
CA CYS A 41 30.03 -35.47 -58.37
C CYS A 41 30.96 -35.08 -59.54
N ARG A 42 30.61 -35.44 -60.78
CA ARG A 42 31.41 -35.19 -62.01
C ARG A 42 32.82 -35.76 -62.00
N PHE A 43 33.17 -36.58 -61.02
CA PHE A 43 34.49 -37.19 -60.91
C PHE A 43 34.71 -38.21 -62.04
N VAL A 44 35.86 -38.13 -62.70
CA VAL A 44 36.24 -38.99 -63.82
C VAL A 44 36.92 -40.23 -63.28
N PHE A 45 36.32 -41.40 -63.46
CA PHE A 45 36.97 -42.65 -63.05
C PHE A 45 37.90 -43.14 -64.16
N VAL A 46 39.19 -43.33 -63.83
CA VAL A 46 40.26 -43.68 -64.78
C VAL A 46 40.11 -45.12 -65.31
N SER A 47 39.51 -46.02 -64.53
CA SER A 47 39.07 -47.35 -64.96
C SER A 47 37.77 -47.73 -64.24
N MET A 48 36.73 -48.07 -64.99
CA MET A 48 35.57 -48.78 -64.46
C MET A 48 35.70 -50.24 -64.91
N GLU A 49 36.10 -51.12 -64.00
CA GLU A 49 35.99 -52.55 -64.22
C GLU A 49 34.54 -52.98 -64.02
N LYS A 50 33.96 -53.60 -65.05
CA LYS A 50 32.58 -54.04 -65.04
C LYS A 50 32.48 -55.30 -64.19
N VAL A 51 32.17 -55.15 -62.91
CA VAL A 51 31.91 -56.27 -62.01
C VAL A 51 30.53 -56.84 -62.35
N PHE A 52 30.50 -57.97 -63.06
CA PHE A 52 29.29 -58.76 -63.23
C PHE A 52 29.06 -59.55 -61.94
N LEU A 53 28.12 -59.10 -61.11
CA LEU A 53 27.64 -59.89 -59.99
C LEU A 53 26.79 -61.02 -60.55
N ASN A 54 27.43 -62.17 -60.78
CA ASN A 54 26.77 -63.39 -61.19
C ASN A 54 26.20 -64.03 -59.91
N PHE A 55 24.93 -63.76 -59.60
CA PHE A 55 24.26 -64.44 -58.51
C PHE A 55 23.92 -65.87 -58.97
N GLU A 56 24.69 -66.86 -58.52
CA GLU A 56 24.36 -68.27 -58.77
C GLU A 56 23.00 -68.58 -58.13
N GLU A 57 21.99 -68.79 -58.98
CA GLU A 57 20.58 -69.07 -58.65
C GLU A 57 20.36 -70.33 -57.78
N ASN A 58 21.41 -71.13 -57.53
CA ASN A 58 21.29 -72.46 -56.92
C ASN A 58 21.60 -72.53 -55.41
N TYR A 59 21.93 -71.42 -54.74
CA TYR A 59 22.26 -71.42 -53.30
C TYR A 59 21.18 -70.82 -52.38
N ILE A 60 19.92 -70.77 -52.84
CA ILE A 60 18.78 -70.45 -51.98
C ILE A 60 18.11 -71.77 -51.59
N SER A 61 18.64 -72.41 -50.53
CA SER A 61 17.91 -73.42 -49.79
C SER A 61 16.51 -72.88 -49.44
N SER A 62 15.46 -73.57 -49.88
CA SER A 62 14.08 -73.05 -49.96
C SER A 62 13.49 -72.56 -48.62
N GLY A 63 14.10 -72.94 -47.48
CA GLY A 63 13.70 -72.47 -46.15
C GLY A 63 13.94 -70.97 -45.92
N LYS A 64 15.08 -70.42 -46.33
CA LYS A 64 15.42 -69.00 -46.08
C LYS A 64 14.57 -68.03 -46.92
N ALA A 65 14.20 -68.44 -48.13
CA ALA A 65 13.32 -67.65 -49.00
C ALA A 65 11.91 -67.48 -48.42
N ASN A 66 11.37 -68.55 -47.83
CA ASN A 66 10.04 -68.51 -47.21
C ASN A 66 10.03 -67.66 -45.94
N GLU A 67 11.09 -67.72 -45.12
CA GLU A 67 11.23 -66.85 -43.95
C GLU A 67 11.30 -65.37 -44.35
N LEU A 68 12.11 -65.04 -45.36
CA LEU A 68 12.22 -63.66 -45.85
C LEU A 68 10.89 -63.16 -46.41
N ARG A 69 10.15 -64.00 -47.15
CA ARG A 69 8.82 -63.66 -47.65
C ARG A 69 7.82 -63.38 -46.52
N ALA A 70 7.81 -64.21 -45.48
CA ALA A 70 6.95 -63.99 -44.31
C ALA A 70 7.29 -62.67 -43.59
N LYS A 71 8.59 -62.35 -43.44
CA LYS A 71 9.01 -61.05 -42.89
C LYS A 71 8.58 -59.88 -43.76
N MET A 72 8.71 -59.98 -45.09
CA MET A 72 8.25 -58.94 -46.01
C MET A 72 6.75 -58.69 -45.88
N GLN A 73 5.94 -59.75 -45.81
CA GLN A 73 4.50 -59.63 -45.61
C GLN A 73 4.15 -59.01 -44.25
N SER A 74 4.88 -59.39 -43.20
CA SER A 74 4.72 -58.77 -41.87
C SER A 74 5.02 -57.27 -41.90
N TYR A 75 6.09 -56.85 -42.59
CA TYR A 75 6.43 -55.43 -42.74
C TYR A 75 5.43 -54.68 -43.61
N GLU A 76 4.87 -55.30 -44.66
CA GLU A 76 3.80 -54.68 -45.45
C GLU A 76 2.55 -54.41 -44.61
N ILE A 77 2.15 -55.34 -43.74
CA ILE A 77 1.01 -55.15 -42.82
C ILE A 77 1.30 -54.03 -41.83
N GLU A 78 2.47 -54.04 -41.18
CA GLU A 78 2.88 -53.01 -40.22
C GLU A 78 2.93 -51.61 -40.87
N LEU A 79 3.43 -51.51 -42.11
CA LEU A 79 3.45 -50.26 -42.86
C LEU A 79 2.05 -49.74 -43.18
N GLU A 80 1.10 -50.62 -43.47
CA GLU A 80 -0.29 -50.22 -43.71
C GLU A 80 -0.97 -49.75 -42.41
N GLU A 81 -0.75 -50.45 -41.30
CA GLU A 81 -1.23 -50.02 -39.98
C GLU A 81 -0.67 -48.65 -39.57
N LEU A 82 0.62 -48.39 -39.84
CA LEU A 82 1.24 -47.08 -39.59
C LEU A 82 0.67 -45.99 -40.50
N ARG A 83 0.34 -46.30 -41.75
CA ARG A 83 -0.32 -45.35 -42.67
C ARG A 83 -1.72 -44.99 -42.20
N ASP A 84 -2.49 -45.97 -41.71
CA ASP A 84 -3.82 -45.74 -41.16
C ASP A 84 -3.75 -44.88 -39.89
N GLN A 85 -2.80 -45.15 -39.00
CA GLN A 85 -2.56 -44.33 -37.81
C GLN A 85 -2.16 -42.90 -38.16
N LEU A 86 -1.30 -42.72 -39.17
CA LEU A 86 -0.90 -41.39 -39.65
C LEU A 86 -2.12 -40.63 -40.20
N SER A 87 -2.92 -41.28 -41.06
CA SER A 87 -4.16 -40.70 -41.62
C SER A 87 -5.17 -40.30 -40.55
N GLU A 88 -5.35 -41.13 -39.52
CA GLU A 88 -6.25 -40.82 -38.40
C GLU A 88 -5.71 -39.67 -37.52
N SER A 89 -4.40 -39.64 -37.28
CA SER A 89 -3.74 -38.53 -36.57
C SER A 89 -3.88 -37.19 -37.31
N GLU A 90 -3.72 -37.20 -38.64
CA GLU A 90 -3.91 -36.01 -39.49
C GLU A 90 -5.35 -35.47 -39.41
N LYS A 91 -6.36 -36.36 -39.44
CA LYS A 91 -7.76 -35.96 -39.26
C LYS A 91 -8.02 -35.35 -37.88
N ASN A 92 -7.49 -35.97 -36.83
CA ASN A 92 -7.61 -35.46 -35.46
C ASN A 92 -6.95 -34.08 -35.30
N PHE A 93 -5.79 -33.87 -35.92
CA PHE A 93 -5.12 -32.57 -35.93
C PHE A 93 -5.96 -31.49 -36.62
N LEU A 94 -6.52 -31.77 -37.80
CA LEU A 94 -7.39 -30.83 -38.52
C LEU A 94 -8.66 -30.50 -37.70
N PHE A 95 -9.27 -31.50 -37.07
CA PHE A 95 -10.42 -31.30 -36.20
C PHE A 95 -10.09 -30.39 -35.01
N MET A 96 -8.96 -30.64 -34.33
CA MET A 96 -8.50 -29.81 -33.22
C MET A 96 -8.19 -28.38 -33.65
N GLN A 97 -7.60 -28.18 -34.83
CA GLN A 97 -7.34 -26.85 -35.39
C GLN A 97 -8.63 -26.08 -35.66
N GLN A 98 -9.67 -26.76 -36.17
CA GLN A 98 -10.98 -26.16 -36.37
C GLN A 98 -11.62 -25.74 -35.04
N GLN A 99 -11.59 -26.62 -34.03
CA GLN A 99 -12.10 -26.31 -32.68
C GLN A 99 -11.36 -25.14 -32.04
N TYR A 100 -10.04 -25.10 -32.16
CA TYR A 100 -9.23 -23.99 -31.67
C TYR A 100 -9.63 -22.66 -32.32
N THR A 101 -9.87 -22.66 -33.63
CA THR A 101 -10.30 -21.45 -34.36
C THR A 101 -11.66 -20.95 -33.87
N VAL A 102 -12.65 -21.83 -33.77
CA VAL A 102 -14.00 -21.48 -33.27
C VAL A 102 -13.94 -20.97 -31.83
N SER A 103 -13.13 -21.62 -30.98
CA SER A 103 -12.92 -21.19 -29.60
C SER A 103 -12.27 -19.80 -29.53
N ASN A 104 -11.25 -19.55 -30.33
CA ASN A 104 -10.54 -18.27 -30.38
C ASN A 104 -11.44 -17.11 -30.86
N GLU A 105 -12.28 -17.35 -31.87
CA GLU A 105 -13.30 -16.40 -32.32
C GLU A 105 -14.31 -16.08 -31.21
N THR A 106 -14.73 -17.10 -30.45
CA THR A 106 -15.63 -16.94 -29.30
C THR A 106 -14.99 -16.11 -28.19
N VAL A 107 -13.73 -16.38 -27.85
CA VAL A 107 -12.96 -15.59 -26.87
C VAL A 107 -12.83 -14.13 -27.32
N HIS A 108 -12.57 -13.90 -28.61
CA HIS A 108 -12.45 -12.55 -29.14
C HIS A 108 -13.79 -11.79 -29.08
N LYS A 109 -14.90 -12.47 -29.42
CA LYS A 109 -16.26 -11.92 -29.31
C LYS A 109 -16.59 -11.54 -27.86
N LEU A 110 -16.38 -12.45 -26.91
CA LEU A 110 -16.65 -12.21 -25.49
C LEU A 110 -15.78 -11.08 -24.92
N THR A 111 -14.51 -11.00 -25.35
CA THR A 111 -13.59 -9.93 -24.95
C THR A 111 -14.10 -8.56 -25.43
N LYS A 112 -14.62 -8.49 -26.66
CA LYS A 112 -15.23 -7.26 -27.21
C LYS A 112 -16.48 -6.85 -26.44
N GLU A 113 -17.36 -7.79 -26.12
CA GLU A 113 -18.56 -7.55 -25.31
C GLU A 113 -18.22 -7.07 -23.90
N LEU A 114 -17.23 -7.70 -23.25
CA LEU A 114 -16.77 -7.32 -21.92
C LEU A 114 -16.20 -5.90 -21.90
N ASN A 115 -15.39 -5.53 -22.89
CA ASN A 115 -14.86 -4.17 -23.02
C ASN A 115 -15.98 -3.15 -23.23
N HIS A 116 -17.00 -3.47 -24.03
CA HIS A 116 -18.14 -2.59 -24.24
C HIS A 116 -18.92 -2.34 -22.93
N ILE A 117 -19.25 -3.41 -22.20
CA ILE A 117 -19.93 -3.32 -20.90
C ILE A 117 -19.10 -2.51 -19.89
N LYS A 118 -17.77 -2.70 -19.89
CA LYS A 118 -16.88 -1.95 -19.01
C LYS A 118 -16.93 -0.46 -19.30
N THR A 119 -16.83 -0.05 -20.57
CA THR A 119 -16.91 1.36 -20.96
C THR A 119 -18.28 1.98 -20.64
N ASP A 120 -19.37 1.26 -20.89
CA ASP A 120 -20.72 1.74 -20.59
C ASP A 120 -20.95 1.93 -19.07
N ARG A 121 -20.46 0.98 -18.27
CA ARG A 121 -20.49 1.09 -16.81
C ARG A 121 -19.65 2.26 -16.30
N GLU A 122 -18.45 2.48 -16.85
CA GLU A 122 -17.61 3.61 -16.50
C GLU A 122 -18.29 4.95 -16.84
N ALA A 123 -18.91 5.06 -18.02
CA ALA A 123 -19.68 6.24 -18.41
C ALA A 123 -20.87 6.50 -17.48
N THR A 124 -21.62 5.45 -17.11
CA THR A 124 -22.75 5.54 -16.18
C THR A 124 -22.30 5.96 -14.77
N CYS A 125 -21.22 5.37 -14.25
CA CYS A 125 -20.66 5.75 -12.96
C CYS A 125 -20.18 7.21 -12.95
N LEU A 126 -19.55 7.68 -14.02
CA LEU A 126 -19.14 9.08 -14.16
C LEU A 126 -20.34 10.03 -14.19
N ALA A 127 -21.43 9.66 -14.87
CA ALA A 127 -22.65 10.44 -14.89
C ALA A 127 -23.28 10.57 -13.49
N ILE A 128 -23.40 9.45 -12.76
CA ILE A 128 -23.93 9.42 -11.38
C ILE A 128 -23.08 10.31 -10.46
N HIS A 129 -21.76 10.14 -10.47
CA HIS A 129 -20.87 10.97 -9.63
C HIS A 129 -20.93 12.45 -9.97
N LYS A 130 -21.14 12.81 -11.24
CA LYS A 130 -21.31 14.20 -11.65
C LYS A 130 -22.61 14.80 -11.10
N GLU A 131 -23.69 14.03 -11.08
CA GLU A 131 -24.98 14.42 -10.50
C GLU A 131 -24.88 14.57 -8.97
N GLU A 132 -24.31 13.59 -8.28
CA GLU A 132 -24.07 13.64 -6.83
C GLU A 132 -23.22 14.85 -6.42
N LEU A 133 -22.17 15.16 -7.19
CA LEU A 133 -21.31 16.32 -6.95
C LEU A 133 -22.07 17.63 -7.15
N HIS A 134 -22.95 17.70 -8.16
CA HIS A 134 -23.78 18.87 -8.41
C HIS A 134 -24.77 19.11 -7.27
N ASP A 135 -25.43 18.06 -6.78
CA ASP A 135 -26.37 18.14 -5.66
C ASP A 135 -25.68 18.53 -4.35
N PHE A 136 -24.52 17.93 -4.07
CA PHE A 136 -23.69 18.33 -2.94
C PHE A 136 -23.26 19.80 -3.01
N GLN A 137 -22.85 20.27 -4.21
CA GLN A 137 -22.48 21.66 -4.41
C GLN A 137 -23.68 22.60 -4.18
N LYS A 138 -24.87 22.20 -4.62
CA LYS A 138 -26.12 22.95 -4.38
C LYS A 138 -26.44 23.04 -2.88
N GLU A 139 -26.30 21.95 -2.14
CA GLU A 139 -26.50 21.92 -0.68
C GLU A 139 -25.49 22.83 0.04
N CYS A 140 -24.22 22.79 -0.36
CA CYS A 140 -23.18 23.67 0.17
C CYS A 140 -23.50 25.16 -0.07
N ARG A 141 -24.06 25.54 -1.23
CA ARG A 141 -24.49 26.92 -1.50
C ARG A 141 -25.65 27.34 -0.60
N ASN A 142 -26.62 26.44 -0.39
CA ASN A 142 -27.75 26.70 0.51
C ASN A 142 -27.28 26.87 1.97
N MET A 143 -26.38 25.99 2.42
CA MET A 143 -25.77 26.07 3.75
C MET A 143 -24.97 27.36 3.92
N SER A 144 -24.17 27.75 2.91
CA SER A 144 -23.42 29.01 2.93
C SER A 144 -24.35 30.21 3.11
N THR A 145 -25.49 30.21 2.43
CA THR A 145 -26.48 31.29 2.53
C THR A 145 -27.10 31.34 3.94
N CYS A 146 -27.42 30.18 4.53
CA CYS A 146 -27.94 30.06 5.89
C CYS A 146 -26.94 30.52 6.96
N VAL A 147 -25.67 30.15 6.82
CA VAL A 147 -24.60 30.59 7.73
C VAL A 147 -24.40 32.10 7.61
N GLN A 148 -24.43 32.64 6.39
CA GLN A 148 -24.28 34.08 6.16
C GLN A 148 -25.44 34.87 6.77
N SER A 149 -26.70 34.41 6.62
CA SER A 149 -27.84 35.07 7.26
C SER A 149 -27.76 35.01 8.79
N SER A 150 -27.35 33.87 9.35
CA SER A 150 -27.17 33.71 10.80
C SER A 150 -26.07 34.63 11.34
N PHE A 151 -24.98 34.78 10.59
CA PHE A 151 -23.89 35.71 10.94
C PHE A 151 -24.37 37.17 10.92
N SER A 152 -25.15 37.58 9.91
CA SER A 152 -25.73 38.92 9.87
C SER A 152 -26.66 39.21 11.06
N ILE A 153 -27.47 38.23 11.47
CA ILE A 153 -28.32 38.34 12.67
C ILE A 153 -27.45 38.49 13.93
N MET A 154 -26.45 37.63 14.10
CA MET A 154 -25.53 37.70 15.24
C MET A 154 -24.80 39.04 15.32
N GLN A 155 -24.34 39.55 14.18
CA GLN A 155 -23.66 40.84 14.10
C GLN A 155 -24.60 42.00 14.46
N SER A 156 -25.88 41.92 14.10
CA SER A 156 -26.89 42.89 14.54
C SER A 156 -27.07 42.85 16.06
N ASN A 157 -27.30 41.67 16.62
CA ASN A 157 -27.49 41.49 18.06
C ASN A 157 -26.27 41.97 18.86
N TYR A 158 -25.05 41.72 18.36
CA TYR A 158 -23.83 42.21 19.00
C TYR A 158 -23.78 43.74 19.04
N ARG A 159 -24.18 44.42 17.95
CA ARG A 159 -24.28 45.89 17.95
C ARG A 159 -25.32 46.39 18.95
N ASP A 160 -26.45 45.70 19.08
CA ASP A 160 -27.49 46.08 20.05
C ASP A 160 -27.00 45.93 21.50
N ILE A 161 -26.30 44.83 21.81
CA ILE A 161 -25.66 44.61 23.11
C ILE A 161 -24.62 45.70 23.40
N GLN A 162 -23.79 46.07 22.42
CA GLN A 162 -22.81 47.14 22.59
C GLN A 162 -23.48 48.47 22.94
N ARG A 163 -24.59 48.83 22.28
CA ARG A 163 -25.34 50.05 22.62
C ARG A 163 -25.92 50.00 24.03
N GLU A 164 -26.40 48.83 24.46
CA GLU A 164 -26.95 48.66 25.80
C GLU A 164 -25.87 48.73 26.90
N MET A 165 -24.69 48.16 26.65
CA MET A 165 -23.57 48.31 27.58
C MET A 165 -23.14 49.77 27.73
N GLU A 166 -23.19 50.56 26.66
CA GLU A 166 -22.87 51.99 26.75
C GLU A 166 -23.90 52.73 27.61
N ARG A 167 -25.20 52.43 27.46
CA ARG A 167 -26.25 52.98 28.34
C ARG A 167 -26.03 52.59 29.80
N ILE A 168 -25.67 51.34 30.06
CA ILE A 168 -25.36 50.88 31.42
C ILE A 168 -24.16 51.63 31.99
N ARG A 169 -23.12 51.88 31.18
CA ARG A 169 -21.96 52.69 31.59
C ARG A 169 -22.38 54.11 31.96
N GLU A 170 -23.16 54.78 31.10
CA GLU A 170 -23.69 56.12 31.37
C GLU A 170 -24.52 56.17 32.66
N LEU A 171 -25.38 55.17 32.89
CA LEU A 171 -26.15 55.06 34.14
C LEU A 171 -25.25 54.79 35.36
N THR A 172 -24.22 53.98 35.19
CA THR A 172 -23.25 53.68 36.25
C THR A 172 -22.48 54.94 36.64
N ASP A 173 -22.07 55.75 35.66
CA ASP A 173 -21.40 57.04 35.90
C ASP A 173 -22.34 58.02 36.63
N GLN A 174 -23.62 58.07 36.24
CA GLN A 174 -24.62 58.86 36.95
C GLN A 174 -24.81 58.40 38.41
N CYS A 175 -24.89 57.09 38.65
CA CYS A 175 -24.97 56.53 39.99
C CYS A 175 -23.70 56.82 40.80
N TYR A 176 -22.52 56.73 40.20
CA TYR A 176 -21.25 57.02 40.87
C TYR A 176 -21.19 58.48 41.31
N VAL A 177 -21.58 59.44 40.45
CA VAL A 177 -21.69 60.86 40.84
C VAL A 177 -22.68 61.04 41.99
N ALA A 178 -23.83 60.37 41.93
CA ALA A 178 -24.84 60.42 43.01
C ALA A 178 -24.33 59.82 44.33
N MET A 179 -23.59 58.71 44.27
CA MET A 179 -22.96 58.08 45.43
C MET A 179 -21.87 58.99 46.00
N LYS A 180 -21.01 59.57 45.17
CA LYS A 180 -19.91 60.45 45.61
C LYS A 180 -20.43 61.73 46.29
N LEU A 181 -21.61 62.20 45.92
CA LEU A 181 -22.31 63.27 46.64
C LEU A 181 -22.82 62.83 48.02
N ASN A 182 -23.06 61.53 48.22
CA ASN A 182 -23.46 60.92 49.51
C ASN A 182 -22.26 60.47 50.36
N GLU A 183 -21.09 60.26 49.76
CA GLU A 183 -19.91 59.64 50.36
C GLU A 183 -18.93 60.64 50.97
N TYR A 184 -19.41 61.80 51.42
CA TYR A 184 -18.67 62.70 52.33
C TYR A 184 -18.50 62.12 53.75
N SER A 185 -18.67 60.81 53.90
CA SER A 185 -18.48 60.09 55.15
C SER A 185 -17.95 58.72 54.82
N GLN A 186 -16.72 58.47 55.26
CA GLN A 186 -16.09 57.16 55.46
C GLN A 186 -15.05 56.75 54.40
N GLU A 187 -13.81 57.15 54.70
CA GLU A 187 -12.56 56.53 54.23
C GLU A 187 -12.47 55.08 54.70
N CYS A 188 -11.93 54.18 53.86
CA CYS A 188 -10.92 53.19 54.26
C CYS A 188 -10.42 52.33 53.07
N ASP A 189 -9.15 52.55 52.73
CA ASP A 189 -8.04 51.64 52.35
C ASP A 189 -8.26 50.41 51.45
N GLU A 190 -7.67 50.55 50.24
CA GLU A 190 -7.27 49.50 49.32
C GLU A 190 -6.01 48.76 49.79
N THR A 191 -5.97 47.43 49.66
CA THR A 191 -4.69 46.71 49.55
C THR A 191 -4.68 45.72 48.39
N SER A 192 -3.65 45.90 47.57
CA SER A 192 -3.38 45.29 46.28
C SER A 192 -2.76 43.89 46.44
N SER A 193 -3.25 42.90 45.68
CA SER A 193 -2.79 41.50 45.70
C SER A 193 -1.99 41.17 44.43
N LEU A 194 -0.68 41.04 44.58
CA LEU A 194 0.28 40.65 43.53
C LEU A 194 0.14 39.15 43.19
N CYS A 195 -0.21 38.81 41.95
CA CYS A 195 -0.27 37.42 41.47
C CYS A 195 1.10 36.93 40.96
N VAL A 196 1.75 36.05 41.73
CA VAL A 196 2.88 35.23 41.29
C VAL A 196 2.33 34.03 40.51
N LYS A 197 2.78 33.83 39.26
CA LYS A 197 2.44 32.65 38.45
C LYS A 197 3.30 31.46 38.90
N GLU A 198 2.84 30.73 39.91
CA GLU A 198 3.43 29.43 40.26
C GLU A 198 3.05 28.37 39.22
N GLU A 199 4.04 27.67 38.67
CA GLU A 199 3.85 26.57 37.72
C GLU A 199 3.49 25.27 38.49
N PHE A 200 2.21 24.91 38.55
CA PHE A 200 1.70 23.79 39.37
C PHE A 200 1.87 22.39 38.72
N HIS A 201 2.93 22.12 37.97
CA HIS A 201 3.00 20.93 37.11
C HIS A 201 3.08 19.56 37.83
N ASP A 202 3.29 19.53 39.14
CA ASP A 202 3.63 18.28 39.86
C ASP A 202 2.45 17.55 40.52
N TYR A 203 1.26 18.13 40.55
CA TYR A 203 0.13 17.56 41.30
C TYR A 203 -0.99 16.99 40.41
N GLY A 204 -0.61 16.34 39.32
CA GLY A 204 -1.53 15.71 38.38
C GLY A 204 -2.04 14.33 38.83
N VAL A 205 -3.27 14.01 38.43
CA VAL A 205 -3.92 12.70 38.59
C VAL A 205 -4.62 12.33 37.29
N ILE A 206 -4.56 11.07 36.87
CA ILE A 206 -5.35 10.54 35.75
C ILE A 206 -6.49 9.69 36.29
N VAL A 207 -7.72 10.05 35.93
CA VAL A 207 -8.93 9.25 36.12
C VAL A 207 -9.21 8.51 34.81
N LYS A 208 -9.10 7.18 34.81
CA LYS A 208 -9.38 6.33 33.66
C LYS A 208 -10.75 5.68 33.77
N ARG A 209 -11.33 5.37 32.60
CA ARG A 209 -12.60 4.65 32.45
C ARG A 209 -13.79 5.38 33.08
N TYR A 210 -13.80 6.70 33.01
CA TYR A 210 -14.94 7.49 33.47
C TYR A 210 -16.13 7.29 32.50
N PRO A 211 -17.36 6.99 32.95
CA PRO A 211 -18.50 6.76 32.08
C PRO A 211 -18.86 8.03 31.27
N LEU A 212 -18.92 7.92 29.94
CA LEU A 212 -19.17 9.06 29.06
C LEU A 212 -20.59 9.61 29.23
N ASP A 213 -21.57 8.74 29.49
CA ASP A 213 -22.98 9.11 29.71
C ASP A 213 -23.22 9.86 31.02
N LYS A 214 -22.25 9.81 31.95
CA LYS A 214 -22.28 10.54 33.23
C LYS A 214 -21.39 11.78 33.23
N LEU A 215 -20.78 12.13 32.10
CA LEU A 215 -19.87 13.27 32.01
C LEU A 215 -20.66 14.58 32.01
N ILE A 216 -20.46 15.41 33.03
CA ILE A 216 -21.12 16.70 33.21
C ILE A 216 -20.13 17.84 32.90
N TYR A 217 -20.62 18.97 32.37
CA TYR A 217 -19.85 20.20 32.21
C TYR A 217 -20.34 21.26 33.20
N PRO A 218 -19.42 22.02 33.84
CA PRO A 218 -17.96 22.00 33.69
C PRO A 218 -17.29 20.72 34.20
N LEU A 219 -16.15 20.33 33.58
CA LEU A 219 -15.50 19.04 33.87
C LEU A 219 -15.11 18.85 35.36
N ILE A 220 -14.93 19.96 36.08
CA ILE A 220 -14.63 19.98 37.51
C ILE A 220 -15.72 19.32 38.36
N ASP A 221 -16.99 19.38 37.95
CA ASP A 221 -18.12 18.83 38.70
C ASP A 221 -18.07 17.30 38.77
N ASN A 222 -17.51 16.65 37.74
CA ASN A 222 -17.25 15.20 37.77
C ASN A 222 -16.26 14.83 38.89
N ILE A 223 -15.30 15.71 39.17
CA ILE A 223 -14.30 15.47 40.23
C ILE A 223 -14.94 15.64 41.60
N TYR A 224 -15.87 16.60 41.76
CA TYR A 224 -16.67 16.71 42.98
C TYR A 224 -17.59 15.52 43.19
N ALA A 225 -18.22 15.01 42.15
CA ALA A 225 -19.03 13.79 42.23
C ALA A 225 -18.19 12.58 42.70
N LEU A 226 -17.03 12.35 42.09
CA LEU A 226 -16.10 11.29 42.52
C LEU A 226 -15.62 11.49 43.96
N ALA A 227 -15.28 12.72 44.34
CA ALA A 227 -14.83 13.05 45.68
C ALA A 227 -15.91 12.77 46.73
N SER A 228 -17.16 13.16 46.43
CA SER A 228 -18.34 12.88 47.24
C SER A 228 -18.56 11.37 47.41
N THR A 229 -18.51 10.59 46.33
CA THR A 229 -18.61 9.12 46.39
C THR A 229 -17.49 8.49 47.24
N MET A 230 -16.29 9.08 47.23
CA MET A 230 -15.17 8.64 48.06
C MET A 230 -15.21 9.18 49.51
N ASN A 231 -16.19 10.01 49.86
CA ASN A 231 -16.25 10.75 51.12
C ASN A 231 -14.95 11.55 51.37
N VAL A 232 -14.48 12.26 50.35
CA VAL A 232 -13.31 13.16 50.38
C VAL A 232 -13.80 14.59 50.16
N LYS A 233 -13.50 15.48 51.11
CA LYS A 233 -13.78 16.91 50.96
C LYS A 233 -12.74 17.56 50.03
N ILE A 234 -13.20 18.07 48.90
CA ILE A 234 -12.41 18.85 47.93
C ILE A 234 -13.14 20.16 47.69
N THR A 235 -12.40 21.28 47.65
CA THR A 235 -12.95 22.63 47.42
C THR A 235 -12.55 23.16 46.05
N VAL A 236 -13.17 24.26 45.60
CA VAL A 236 -12.79 25.00 44.37
C VAL A 236 -11.35 25.48 44.40
N ASN A 237 -10.81 25.73 45.59
CA ASN A 237 -9.43 26.17 45.77
C ASN A 237 -8.40 25.03 45.73
N ASP A 238 -8.82 23.77 45.65
CA ASP A 238 -7.92 22.62 45.60
C ASP A 238 -7.62 22.14 44.17
N ILE A 239 -8.47 22.50 43.19
CA ILE A 239 -8.34 22.11 41.78
C ILE A 239 -7.85 23.31 40.96
N HIS A 240 -6.86 23.09 40.11
CA HIS A 240 -6.37 24.06 39.14
C HIS A 240 -7.13 23.91 37.82
N GLU A 241 -7.11 22.71 37.25
CA GLU A 241 -7.70 22.43 35.93
C GLU A 241 -8.14 20.97 35.83
N VAL A 242 -9.15 20.71 35.00
CA VAL A 242 -9.57 19.37 34.60
C VAL A 242 -9.66 19.31 33.08
N LEU A 243 -8.87 18.43 32.47
CA LEU A 243 -8.81 18.23 31.03
C LEU A 243 -9.32 16.85 30.65
N LYS A 244 -10.06 16.78 29.55
CA LYS A 244 -10.38 15.50 28.91
C LYS A 244 -9.18 15.07 28.05
N ILE A 245 -8.69 13.85 28.26
CA ILE A 245 -7.54 13.31 27.51
C ILE A 245 -7.92 12.01 26.79
N ASP A 246 -7.31 11.81 25.63
CA ASP A 246 -7.46 10.57 24.87
C ASP A 246 -6.59 9.46 25.49
N CYS A 247 -7.25 8.46 26.06
CA CYS A 247 -6.56 7.25 26.53
C CYS A 247 -6.26 6.32 25.36
N ASN A 248 -5.02 6.37 24.88
CA ASN A 248 -4.50 5.54 23.78
C ASN A 248 -4.53 4.01 24.01
N SER A 249 -5.00 3.52 25.16
CA SER A 249 -4.87 2.12 25.57
C SER A 249 -6.23 1.42 25.65
N GLY A 250 -6.83 1.07 24.50
CA GLY A 250 -7.94 0.12 24.41
C GLY A 250 -9.07 0.36 25.41
N THR A 251 -9.41 1.62 25.70
CA THR A 251 -10.49 1.94 26.62
C THR A 251 -11.78 1.36 26.06
N ALA A 252 -12.57 0.74 26.94
CA ALA A 252 -13.87 0.22 26.57
C ALA A 252 -14.71 1.34 25.91
N PRO A 253 -15.46 1.03 24.84
CA PRO A 253 -16.35 2.00 24.22
C PRO A 253 -17.29 2.60 25.27
N GLY A 254 -17.56 3.90 25.18
CA GLY A 254 -18.40 4.62 26.15
C GLY A 254 -17.69 5.12 27.41
N THR A 255 -16.35 5.11 27.44
CA THR A 255 -15.57 5.68 28.55
C THR A 255 -14.61 6.77 28.12
N VAL A 256 -14.27 7.69 29.03
CA VAL A 256 -13.29 8.77 28.83
C VAL A 256 -12.22 8.76 29.91
N CYS A 257 -11.14 9.51 29.67
CA CYS A 257 -10.12 9.77 30.65
C CYS A 257 -10.06 11.26 30.98
N LEU A 258 -9.88 11.56 32.26
CA LEU A 258 -9.74 12.92 32.76
C LEU A 258 -8.36 13.07 33.40
N GLN A 259 -7.68 14.17 33.07
CA GLN A 259 -6.49 14.63 33.77
C GLN A 259 -6.91 15.74 34.72
N VAL A 260 -6.60 15.59 36.00
CA VAL A 260 -6.93 16.52 37.07
C VAL A 260 -5.65 17.09 37.63
N GLN A 261 -5.50 18.42 37.60
CA GLN A 261 -4.37 19.11 38.20
C GLN A 261 -4.82 19.75 39.51
N PHE A 262 -4.19 19.36 40.61
CA PHE A 262 -4.48 19.93 41.93
C PHE A 262 -3.58 21.13 42.22
N LYS A 263 -4.10 22.13 42.92
CA LYS A 263 -3.29 23.24 43.47
C LYS A 263 -2.45 22.79 44.68
N ARG A 264 -2.90 21.74 45.39
CA ARG A 264 -2.30 21.30 46.66
C ARG A 264 -2.03 19.80 46.67
N ILE A 265 -0.79 19.42 47.00
CA ILE A 265 -0.39 18.01 47.14
C ILE A 265 -1.23 17.24 48.18
N LYS A 266 -1.65 17.90 49.26
CA LYS A 266 -2.50 17.28 50.31
C LYS A 266 -3.86 16.86 49.76
N ALA A 267 -4.48 17.67 48.88
CA ALA A 267 -5.77 17.35 48.27
C ALA A 267 -5.63 16.18 47.29
N ARG A 268 -4.61 16.22 46.43
CA ARG A 268 -4.24 15.13 45.51
C ARG A 268 -4.07 13.79 46.23
N ASN A 269 -3.26 13.75 47.28
CA ASN A 269 -2.96 12.53 48.02
C ASN A 269 -4.21 11.97 48.72
N LYS A 270 -5.07 12.84 49.28
CA LYS A 270 -6.36 12.43 49.84
C LYS A 270 -7.27 11.80 48.79
N PHE A 271 -7.35 12.40 47.60
CA PHE A 271 -8.14 11.88 46.48
C PHE A 271 -7.63 10.49 46.04
N LEU A 272 -6.32 10.34 45.83
CA LEU A 272 -5.69 9.08 45.43
C LEU A 272 -5.87 7.95 46.47
N ASN A 273 -5.65 8.25 47.76
CA ASN A 273 -5.69 7.25 48.83
C ASN A 273 -7.10 6.67 49.07
N ASN A 274 -8.15 7.39 48.65
CA ASN A 274 -9.53 6.96 48.85
C ASN A 274 -10.15 6.24 47.63
N GLN A 275 -9.42 6.08 46.53
CA GLN A 275 -9.95 5.49 45.28
C GLN A 275 -10.58 4.10 45.44
N ARG A 276 -10.13 3.31 46.44
CA ARG A 276 -10.69 1.97 46.71
C ARG A 276 -12.18 2.00 47.04
N LYS A 277 -12.71 3.14 47.51
CA LYS A 277 -14.14 3.32 47.79
C LYS A 277 -14.99 3.37 46.52
N LEU A 278 -14.44 3.80 45.39
CA LEU A 278 -15.15 3.81 44.10
C LEU A 278 -15.54 2.40 43.64
N LYS A 279 -14.73 1.38 43.97
CA LYS A 279 -15.01 -0.01 43.62
C LYS A 279 -16.33 -0.56 44.20
N LYS A 280 -16.86 0.08 45.25
CA LYS A 280 -18.15 -0.29 45.86
C LYS A 280 -19.34 0.43 45.22
N CYS A 281 -19.10 1.45 44.40
CA CYS A 281 -20.14 2.21 43.72
C CYS A 281 -20.53 1.49 42.43
N GLU A 282 -21.83 1.33 42.21
CA GLU A 282 -22.35 0.72 40.98
C GLU A 282 -21.96 1.52 39.72
N ILE A 283 -22.02 2.85 39.81
CA ILE A 283 -21.76 3.76 38.69
C ILE A 283 -20.25 3.87 38.41
N TYR A 284 -19.43 3.98 39.45
CA TYR A 284 -18.00 4.28 39.34
C TYR A 284 -17.09 3.09 39.63
N GLY A 285 -17.64 1.87 39.74
CA GLY A 285 -16.89 0.67 40.12
C GLY A 285 -15.73 0.33 39.17
N SER A 286 -15.84 0.73 37.90
CA SER A 286 -14.83 0.53 36.86
C SER A 286 -13.78 1.64 36.77
N VAL A 287 -14.00 2.77 37.45
CA VAL A 287 -13.11 3.95 37.42
C VAL A 287 -11.84 3.65 38.19
N SER A 288 -10.69 3.99 37.60
CA SER A 288 -9.39 3.86 38.25
C SER A 288 -8.63 5.18 38.25
N ILE A 289 -7.96 5.47 39.37
CA ILE A 289 -7.30 6.76 39.60
C ILE A 289 -5.81 6.51 39.82
N TYR A 290 -4.98 7.16 39.00
CA TYR A 290 -3.53 7.00 39.03
C TYR A 290 -2.86 8.35 39.26
N GLU A 291 -1.75 8.36 39.99
CA GLU A 291 -0.88 9.53 40.02
C GLU A 291 -0.36 9.78 38.60
N TYR A 292 -0.49 11.01 38.12
CA TYR A 292 0.09 11.38 36.83
C TYR A 292 1.61 11.37 36.99
N LYS A 293 2.26 10.41 36.36
CA LYS A 293 3.72 10.43 36.23
C LYS A 293 4.04 10.98 34.86
N GLU A 294 4.98 11.91 34.78
CA GLU A 294 5.45 12.45 33.49
C GLU A 294 5.94 11.32 32.54
N SER A 295 6.39 10.20 33.13
CA SER A 295 6.68 8.95 32.42
C SER A 295 5.51 8.43 31.60
N ASP A 296 4.27 8.61 32.03
CA ASP A 296 3.08 8.08 31.36
C ASP A 296 2.76 8.85 30.07
N VAL A 297 2.97 10.17 30.06
CA VAL A 297 2.82 10.97 28.83
C VAL A 297 3.97 10.71 27.86
N LYS A 298 5.20 10.60 28.37
CA LYS A 298 6.34 10.12 27.56
C LYS A 298 6.06 8.72 27.02
N ASN A 299 5.45 7.83 27.79
CA ASN A 299 5.12 6.49 27.35
C ASN A 299 3.99 6.48 26.29
N SER A 300 2.97 7.31 26.46
CA SER A 300 1.88 7.48 25.48
C SER A 300 2.40 8.03 24.15
N LEU A 301 3.26 9.04 24.19
CA LEU A 301 3.91 9.57 22.99
C LEU A 301 4.84 8.55 22.35
N TYR A 302 5.58 7.76 23.16
CA TYR A 302 6.48 6.73 22.68
C TYR A 302 5.72 5.65 21.91
N HIS A 303 4.65 5.12 22.50
CA HIS A 303 3.82 4.10 21.85
C HIS A 303 3.12 4.64 20.60
N TYR A 304 2.62 5.88 20.64
CA TYR A 304 2.04 6.52 19.46
C TYR A 304 3.05 6.67 18.33
N ALA A 305 4.22 7.25 18.62
CA ALA A 305 5.31 7.41 17.66
C ALA A 305 5.76 6.07 17.10
N LYS A 306 5.90 5.05 17.95
CA LYS A 306 6.30 3.69 17.54
C LYS A 306 5.27 3.04 16.63
N ALA A 307 3.99 3.16 16.93
CA ALA A 307 2.91 2.59 16.12
C ALA A 307 2.80 3.28 14.74
N GLN A 308 2.81 4.62 14.73
CA GLN A 308 2.69 5.39 13.51
C GLN A 308 3.95 5.30 12.66
N LEU A 309 5.12 5.70 13.17
CA LEU A 309 6.32 5.82 12.33
C LEU A 309 6.81 4.46 11.80
N LYS A 310 6.60 3.37 12.53
CA LYS A 310 7.00 2.02 12.08
C LYS A 310 6.21 1.56 10.85
N SER A 311 4.93 1.93 10.71
CA SER A 311 4.15 1.60 9.51
C SER A 311 4.56 2.42 8.28
N TYR A 312 5.25 3.54 8.48
CA TYR A 312 5.80 4.40 7.43
C TYR A 312 7.32 4.19 7.22
N GLY A 313 7.84 3.01 7.56
CA GLY A 313 9.19 2.61 7.18
C GLY A 313 10.32 3.15 8.07
N PHE A 314 10.04 3.82 9.19
CA PHE A 314 11.10 4.20 10.12
C PHE A 314 11.74 2.96 10.75
N ALA A 315 13.06 2.86 10.65
CA ALA A 315 13.81 1.68 11.07
C ALA A 315 13.87 1.46 12.60
N ALA A 316 13.72 2.53 13.40
CA ALA A 316 13.61 2.42 14.85
C ALA A 316 12.89 3.62 15.49
N VAL A 317 12.13 3.34 16.57
CA VAL A 317 11.62 4.36 17.51
C VAL A 317 11.95 3.88 18.93
N PHE A 318 12.71 4.68 19.67
CA PHE A 318 13.22 4.33 21.00
C PHE A 318 13.21 5.54 21.94
N ALA A 319 13.33 5.30 23.24
CA ALA A 319 13.47 6.34 24.24
C ALA A 319 14.93 6.37 24.73
N GLN A 320 15.54 7.56 24.78
CA GLN A 320 16.90 7.76 25.27
C GLN A 320 16.93 9.02 26.13
N LYS A 321 17.43 8.91 27.36
CA LYS A 321 17.53 10.04 28.33
C LYS A 321 16.19 10.81 28.49
N GLY A 322 15.07 10.09 28.54
CA GLY A 322 13.73 10.68 28.70
C GLY A 322 13.19 11.40 27.45
N GLN A 323 13.88 11.29 26.32
CA GLN A 323 13.46 11.83 25.02
C GLN A 323 13.07 10.67 24.10
N ILE A 324 12.06 10.90 23.26
CA ILE A 324 11.64 9.92 22.25
C ILE A 324 12.36 10.27 20.96
N MET A 325 13.04 9.29 20.38
CA MET A 325 13.85 9.44 19.18
C MET A 325 13.35 8.48 18.11
N ALA A 326 13.43 8.88 16.85
CA ALA A 326 13.16 8.02 15.71
C ALA A 326 14.32 8.06 14.70
N ILE A 327 14.65 6.89 14.14
CA ILE A 327 15.63 6.72 13.07
C ILE A 327 14.87 6.26 11.83
N TYR A 328 15.07 6.96 10.73
CA TYR A 328 14.43 6.67 9.47
C TYR A 328 15.03 5.44 8.78
N ASP A 329 16.33 5.43 8.53
CA ASP A 329 17.07 4.29 7.97
C ASP A 329 18.31 4.00 8.83
N ARG A 330 18.60 2.71 9.06
CA ARG A 330 19.78 2.24 9.81
C ARG A 330 21.06 2.36 8.99
N LYS A 331 20.95 2.40 7.66
CA LYS A 331 22.11 2.37 6.74
C LYS A 331 22.69 3.75 6.53
N THR A 332 21.83 4.75 6.35
CA THR A 332 22.23 6.15 6.37
C THR A 332 22.59 6.50 7.82
N ALA A 333 23.77 7.04 8.09
CA ALA A 333 24.20 7.48 9.41
C ALA A 333 23.43 8.74 9.90
N ASN A 334 22.11 8.75 9.70
CA ASN A 334 21.24 9.87 9.99
C ASN A 334 21.14 10.05 11.50
N LYS A 335 21.31 11.30 11.93
CA LYS A 335 21.11 11.69 13.33
C LYS A 335 19.66 11.35 13.74
N PRO A 336 19.43 10.70 14.89
CA PRO A 336 18.09 10.39 15.35
C PRO A 336 17.23 11.67 15.49
N ILE A 337 15.98 11.61 15.03
CA ILE A 337 15.02 12.72 15.09
C ILE A 337 14.34 12.72 16.45
N ARG A 338 14.44 13.83 17.19
CA ARG A 338 13.78 14.00 18.50
C ARG A 338 12.30 14.34 18.33
N ILE A 339 11.44 13.60 19.02
CA ILE A 339 9.98 13.71 18.98
C ILE A 339 9.46 14.29 20.29
N HIS A 340 8.80 15.45 20.20
CA HIS A 340 8.28 16.20 21.35
C HIS A 340 6.77 16.11 21.51
N SER A 341 6.03 15.75 20.45
CA SER A 341 4.56 15.72 20.47
C SER A 341 3.97 14.79 19.41
N LYS A 342 2.71 14.38 19.61
CA LYS A 342 1.95 13.60 18.61
C LYS A 342 1.80 14.37 17.29
N LYS A 343 1.56 15.67 17.36
CA LYS A 343 1.48 16.56 16.18
C LYS A 343 2.77 16.54 15.35
N GLN A 344 3.93 16.41 15.99
CA GLN A 344 5.20 16.25 15.27
C GLN A 344 5.28 14.90 14.55
N VAL A 345 4.82 13.81 15.18
CA VAL A 345 4.71 12.49 14.55
C VAL A 345 3.83 12.56 13.30
N ASP A 346 2.66 13.19 13.41
CA ASP A 346 1.73 13.32 12.28
C ASP A 346 2.32 14.13 11.12
N ARG A 347 3.12 15.16 11.42
CA ARG A 347 3.86 15.92 10.40
C ARG A 347 4.89 15.07 9.69
N LEU A 348 5.65 14.24 10.43
CA LEU A 348 6.63 13.32 9.84
C LEU A 348 5.94 12.30 8.91
N VAL A 349 4.80 11.74 9.34
CA VAL A 349 3.99 10.84 8.50
C VAL A 349 3.50 11.54 7.23
N LYS A 350 2.99 12.76 7.33
CA LYS A 350 2.54 13.55 6.16
C LYS A 350 3.69 13.86 5.20
N GLN A 351 4.87 14.21 5.72
CA GLN A 351 6.05 14.48 4.91
C GLN A 351 6.49 13.23 4.14
N TYR A 352 6.50 12.07 4.80
CA TYR A 352 6.81 10.79 4.14
C TYR A 352 5.84 10.47 3.00
N ASN A 353 4.54 10.60 3.23
CA ASN A 353 3.53 10.37 2.19
C ASN A 353 3.68 11.31 1.00
N LYS A 354 4.08 12.57 1.24
CA LYS A 354 4.38 13.54 0.17
C LYS A 354 5.59 13.08 -0.66
N TYR A 355 6.61 12.55 0.00
CA TYR A 355 7.80 12.01 -0.67
C TYR A 355 7.46 10.77 -1.51
N LEU A 356 6.75 9.79 -0.92
CA LEU A 356 6.35 8.56 -1.61
C LEU A 356 5.48 8.83 -2.86
N ARG A 357 4.57 9.81 -2.78
CA ARG A 357 3.78 10.23 -3.95
C ARG A 357 4.62 10.87 -5.04
N ARG A 358 5.71 11.58 -4.70
CA ARG A 358 6.62 12.17 -5.68
C ARG A 358 7.45 11.08 -6.36
N SER A 359 7.98 10.11 -5.61
CA SER A 359 8.76 9.02 -6.18
C SER A 359 7.93 8.15 -7.13
N ILE A 360 6.67 7.87 -6.80
CA ILE A 360 5.77 7.11 -7.71
C ILE A 360 5.52 7.90 -9.00
N LYS A 361 5.24 9.21 -8.91
CA LYS A 361 5.03 10.05 -10.11
C LYS A 361 6.25 10.10 -11.03
N ILE A 362 7.46 10.15 -10.46
CA ILE A 362 8.70 10.14 -11.25
C ILE A 362 8.84 8.79 -11.96
N GLN A 363 8.55 7.67 -11.29
CA GLN A 363 8.57 6.35 -11.90
C GLN A 363 7.55 6.21 -13.04
N ASP A 364 6.35 6.76 -12.89
CA ASP A 364 5.32 6.73 -13.92
C ASP A 364 5.72 7.58 -15.15
N GLN A 365 6.35 8.74 -14.92
CA GLN A 365 6.87 9.59 -16.01
C GLN A 365 8.04 8.92 -16.75
N CYS A 366 8.96 8.26 -16.05
CA CYS A 366 10.07 7.54 -16.69
C CYS A 366 9.60 6.34 -17.52
N LYS A 367 8.45 5.72 -17.18
CA LYS A 367 7.88 4.64 -18.00
C LYS A 367 7.30 5.17 -19.31
N GLN A 368 6.61 6.31 -19.28
CA GLN A 368 6.03 6.91 -20.48
C GLN A 368 7.08 7.32 -21.52
N CYS A 369 8.27 7.75 -21.10
CA CYS A 369 9.33 8.12 -22.05
C CYS A 369 9.95 6.93 -22.82
N ASN A 370 9.72 5.69 -22.39
CA ASN A 370 10.31 4.52 -23.06
C ASN A 370 9.40 3.91 -24.13
N ASP A 371 8.13 4.29 -24.18
CA ASP A 371 7.15 3.70 -25.12
C ASP A 371 7.03 4.53 -26.43
N ASP A 372 7.62 5.72 -26.50
CA ASP A 372 7.52 6.62 -27.66
C ASP A 372 8.70 6.50 -28.67
N ASP A 373 9.68 5.63 -28.42
CA ASP A 373 10.87 5.44 -29.27
C ASP A 373 10.78 4.22 -30.22
N ASP A 374 9.56 3.75 -30.55
CA ASP A 374 9.31 2.71 -31.57
C ASP A 374 9.28 3.29 -33.00
N GLY A 375 10.28 4.13 -33.28
CA GLY A 375 10.52 4.81 -34.55
C GLY A 375 11.76 4.32 -35.27
N GLY A 376 11.92 3.02 -35.47
CA GLY A 376 12.80 2.44 -36.49
C GLY A 376 14.29 2.38 -36.14
N GLY A 377 14.77 1.19 -35.79
CA GLY A 377 16.19 0.89 -35.70
C GLY A 377 16.43 -0.61 -35.83
N GLY A 378 17.27 -0.99 -36.80
CA GLY A 378 17.43 -2.36 -37.25
C GLY A 378 17.94 -3.34 -36.19
N GLY A 379 17.60 -4.61 -36.41
CA GLY A 379 17.85 -5.70 -35.49
C GLY A 379 19.32 -5.96 -35.21
N ILE A 380 19.59 -6.24 -33.94
CA ILE A 380 20.70 -7.06 -33.50
C ILE A 380 20.08 -8.11 -32.58
N ASN A 381 20.04 -9.35 -33.07
CA ASN A 381 19.70 -10.52 -32.28
C ASN A 381 20.92 -10.84 -31.41
N ASP A 382 20.80 -10.62 -30.10
CA ASP A 382 21.61 -11.35 -29.13
C ASP A 382 20.71 -11.95 -28.06
N SER A 383 20.78 -13.27 -28.02
CA SER A 383 20.09 -14.17 -27.11
C SER A 383 20.62 -14.04 -25.69
N PHE A 384 19.80 -13.51 -24.79
CA PHE A 384 19.92 -13.74 -23.35
C PHE A 384 18.59 -14.28 -22.82
N GLN A 385 18.55 -15.59 -22.59
CA GLN A 385 17.51 -16.24 -21.82
C GLN A 385 17.92 -16.27 -20.34
N GLY A 386 16.96 -15.97 -19.48
CA GLY A 386 16.87 -16.59 -18.15
C GLY A 386 17.45 -15.79 -16.99
N GLU A 387 16.54 -15.48 -16.07
CA GLU A 387 16.73 -15.17 -14.65
C GLU A 387 16.83 -13.67 -14.24
N ASP A 388 16.07 -13.37 -13.18
CA ASP A 388 16.06 -12.14 -12.36
C ASP A 388 15.23 -10.90 -12.74
N ASN A 389 13.90 -11.06 -12.69
CA ASN A 389 12.98 -9.95 -12.37
C ASN A 389 13.13 -9.41 -10.92
N SER A 390 13.99 -10.00 -10.09
CA SER A 390 14.33 -9.54 -8.74
C SER A 390 15.37 -8.39 -8.75
N LEU A 391 16.24 -8.35 -9.75
CA LEU A 391 17.32 -7.35 -9.85
C LEU A 391 16.81 -5.98 -10.31
N ILE A 392 15.75 -5.91 -11.12
CA ILE A 392 15.17 -4.64 -11.60
C ILE A 392 14.49 -3.86 -10.45
N TYR A 393 13.83 -4.53 -9.51
CA TYR A 393 13.29 -3.89 -8.30
C TYR A 393 14.41 -3.42 -7.35
N THR A 394 15.53 -4.15 -7.31
CA THR A 394 16.65 -3.84 -6.43
C THR A 394 17.51 -2.69 -6.97
N LEU A 395 17.69 -2.60 -8.29
CA LEU A 395 18.39 -1.50 -8.98
C LEU A 395 17.55 -0.21 -9.01
N SER A 396 16.22 -0.30 -9.17
CA SER A 396 15.31 0.85 -9.03
C SER A 396 15.35 1.48 -7.63
N MET A 397 15.49 0.66 -6.57
CA MET A 397 15.72 1.17 -5.22
C MET A 397 17.13 1.71 -4.98
N GLN A 398 18.16 1.22 -5.70
CA GLN A 398 19.52 1.74 -5.59
C GLN A 398 19.72 3.06 -6.36
N TYR A 399 19.06 3.24 -7.51
CA TYR A 399 19.12 4.51 -8.26
C TYR A 399 18.40 5.65 -7.52
N ASN A 400 17.30 5.35 -6.84
CA ASN A 400 16.63 6.28 -5.93
C ASN A 400 17.45 6.63 -4.67
N ARG A 401 18.50 5.86 -4.31
CA ARG A 401 19.35 6.14 -3.13
C ARG A 401 20.33 7.29 -3.38
N THR A 402 20.87 7.41 -4.59
CA THR A 402 21.89 8.43 -4.90
C THR A 402 21.30 9.83 -5.05
N GLU A 403 20.12 9.98 -5.67
CA GLU A 403 19.45 11.29 -5.75
C GLU A 403 18.79 11.72 -4.43
N SER A 404 18.38 10.77 -3.59
CA SER A 404 17.88 11.08 -2.23
C SER A 404 18.96 11.77 -1.40
N ILE A 405 20.22 11.32 -1.48
CA ILE A 405 21.33 11.84 -0.67
C ILE A 405 21.57 13.34 -0.92
N CYS A 406 21.45 13.81 -2.17
CA CYS A 406 21.67 15.22 -2.50
C CYS A 406 20.57 16.17 -2.02
N ILE A 407 19.34 15.69 -1.83
CA ILE A 407 18.21 16.53 -1.38
C ILE A 407 18.16 16.61 0.17
N TYR A 408 18.74 15.64 0.88
CA TYR A 408 18.68 15.61 2.35
C TYR A 408 19.70 16.53 3.04
N GLU A 409 20.84 16.85 2.43
CA GLU A 409 21.79 17.83 2.98
C GLU A 409 21.24 19.27 2.90
N GLU A 410 20.44 19.61 1.89
CA GLU A 410 19.87 20.95 1.72
C GLU A 410 18.70 21.28 2.66
N LEU A 411 18.07 20.27 3.28
CA LEU A 411 16.82 20.42 4.05
C LEU A 411 16.98 20.46 5.58
N PHE A 412 18.18 20.19 6.10
CA PHE A 412 18.43 20.15 7.55
C PHE A 412 19.53 21.09 8.05
N ASP A 413 20.21 21.80 7.14
CA ASP A 413 21.12 22.92 7.46
C ASP A 413 20.47 24.31 7.31
N LYS A 414 19.13 24.38 7.23
CA LYS A 414 18.32 25.59 7.41
C LYS A 414 17.25 25.35 8.46
#